data_AF-A0A382KMJ1-F1
#
_entry.id   AF-A0A382KMJ1-F1
#
_cell.length_a   1.000
_cell.length_b   1.000
_cell.length_c   1.000
_cell.angle_alpha   90.00
_cell.angle_beta   90.00
_cell.angle_gamma   90.00
#
_symmetry.space_group_name_H-M   'P 1'
#
loop_
_entity.id
_entity.type
_entity.pdbx_description
1 polymer ?
#
loop_
_entity_poly.entity_id
_entity_poly.type
_entity_poly.pdbx_seq_one_letter_code
_entity_poly.pdbx_strand_id
1 'polypeptide(L)'
;MQRILTVFLLLSINAYGQTVQLNEIVSSNASVLYDEDGDTPDWIELHNPSNQTVNLDGFGITDDPGDLSMWIFPSIVIEPNGFLV
;
A
#
# COMPACT_ATOMS: atom_id res chain seq x y z
N MET A 1 -31.89 30.29 -38.69
CA MET A 1 -31.69 28.91 -38.20
C MET A 1 -30.21 28.76 -37.81
N GLN A 2 -29.88 28.80 -36.52
CA GLN A 2 -28.50 28.62 -36.06
C GLN A 2 -28.43 27.30 -35.31
N ARG A 3 -27.77 26.32 -35.90
CA ARG A 3 -27.59 24.99 -35.29
C ARG A 3 -26.45 25.11 -34.27
N ILE A 4 -26.80 25.06 -33.00
CA ILE A 4 -25.83 24.95 -31.90
C ILE A 4 -25.30 23.52 -31.93
N LEU A 5 -24.02 23.35 -32.27
CA LEU A 5 -23.32 22.08 -32.24
C LEU A 5 -22.71 21.93 -30.84
N THR A 6 -23.35 21.15 -29.97
CA THR A 6 -22.80 20.83 -28.65
C THR A 6 -21.78 19.71 -28.80
N VAL A 7 -20.51 19.99 -28.50
CA VAL A 7 -19.46 18.98 -28.43
C VAL A 7 -19.45 18.41 -27.01
N PHE A 8 -19.67 17.10 -26.87
CA PHE A 8 -19.49 16.37 -25.62
C PHE A 8 -18.02 15.93 -25.52
N LEU A 9 -17.29 16.48 -24.55
CA LEU A 9 -15.94 16.03 -24.21
C LEU A 9 -16.05 14.89 -23.19
N LEU A 10 -15.68 13.68 -23.58
CA LEU A 10 -15.55 12.55 -22.66
C LEU A 10 -14.21 12.68 -21.93
N LEU A 11 -14.23 13.16 -20.69
CA LEU A 11 -13.09 13.10 -19.78
C LEU A 11 -13.01 11.70 -19.18
N SER A 12 -11.97 10.96 -19.52
CA SER A 12 -11.62 9.71 -18.83
C SER A 12 -11.04 10.05 -17.46
N ILE A 13 -11.77 9.71 -16.41
CA ILE A 13 -11.28 9.82 -15.04
C ILE A 13 -10.49 8.54 -14.75
N ASN A 14 -9.16 8.63 -14.78
CA ASN A 14 -8.32 7.53 -14.29
C ASN A 14 -8.33 7.59 -12.76
N ALA A 15 -8.96 6.59 -12.12
CA ALA A 15 -8.82 6.37 -10.69
C ALA A 15 -7.57 5.51 -10.47
N TYR A 16 -6.56 6.05 -9.79
CA TYR A 16 -5.40 5.29 -9.36
C TYR A 16 -5.63 4.81 -7.93
N GLY A 17 -5.51 3.51 -7.71
CA GLY A 17 -5.44 2.93 -6.37
C GLY A 17 -4.05 3.17 -5.75
N GLN A 18 -3.92 2.83 -4.47
CA GLN A 18 -2.63 2.82 -3.82
C GLN A 18 -1.67 1.81 -4.49
N THR A 19 -0.42 2.22 -4.67
CA THR A 19 0.63 1.41 -5.32
C THR A 19 1.18 0.31 -4.43
N VAL A 20 1.32 0.57 -3.13
CA VAL A 20 1.86 -0.38 -2.15
C VAL A 20 0.88 -1.53 -1.96
N GLN A 21 1.39 -2.75 -2.06
CA GLN A 21 0.63 -3.99 -1.95
C GLN A 21 1.00 -4.69 -0.65
N LEU A 22 0.00 -5.27 0.00
CA LEU A 22 0.25 -6.33 0.97
C LEU A 22 0.61 -7.58 0.15
N ASN A 23 1.88 -8.01 0.24
CA ASN A 23 2.44 -9.09 -0.56
C ASN A 23 2.32 -10.45 0.14
N GLU A 24 2.59 -10.51 1.44
CA GLU A 24 2.53 -11.74 2.24
C GLU A 24 2.01 -11.47 3.66
N ILE A 25 1.34 -12.47 4.24
CA ILE A 25 0.93 -12.50 5.66
C ILE A 25 1.33 -13.86 6.21
N VAL A 26 2.05 -13.87 7.33
CA VAL A 26 2.35 -15.06 8.10
C VAL A 26 1.87 -14.85 9.53
N SER A 27 0.77 -15.51 9.88
CA SER A 27 0.13 -15.45 11.21
C SER A 27 0.45 -16.66 12.10
N SER A 28 1.46 -17.45 11.70
CA SER A 28 1.97 -18.59 12.46
C SER A 28 3.37 -18.93 11.94
N ASN A 29 4.32 -18.05 12.21
CA ASN A 29 5.71 -18.24 11.81
C ASN A 29 6.39 -19.27 12.73
N ALA A 30 6.71 -20.45 12.19
CA ALA A 30 7.35 -21.51 12.97
C ALA A 30 8.88 -21.48 12.91
N SER A 31 9.46 -21.01 11.80
CA SER A 31 10.90 -21.10 11.57
C SER A 31 11.45 -20.26 10.41
N VAL A 32 10.67 -19.32 9.85
CA VAL A 32 11.08 -18.59 8.63
C VAL A 32 11.86 -17.34 8.98
N LEU A 33 11.28 -16.45 9.79
CA LEU A 33 11.92 -15.24 10.29
C LEU A 33 12.10 -15.33 11.80
N TYR A 34 13.22 -14.82 12.27
CA TYR A 34 13.51 -14.67 13.68
C TYR A 34 13.78 -13.20 13.96
N ASP A 35 13.29 -12.69 15.07
CA ASP A 35 13.65 -11.35 15.53
C ASP A 35 15.03 -11.35 16.24
N GLU A 36 15.39 -10.19 16.79
CA GLU A 36 16.67 -9.97 17.48
C GLU A 36 16.83 -10.77 18.79
N ASP A 37 15.71 -11.22 19.37
CA ASP A 37 15.68 -12.03 20.58
C ASP A 37 15.62 -13.55 20.27
N GLY A 38 15.45 -13.90 18.98
CA GLY A 38 15.38 -15.28 18.51
C GLY A 38 13.97 -15.89 18.54
N ASP A 39 12.94 -15.06 18.71
CA ASP A 39 11.54 -15.46 18.61
C ASP A 39 11.08 -15.46 17.15
N THR A 40 9.95 -16.12 16.87
CA THR A 40 9.37 -16.24 15.52
C THR A 40 8.03 -15.51 15.44
N PRO A 41 8.02 -14.17 15.40
CA PRO A 41 6.79 -13.40 15.39
C PRO A 41 6.02 -13.56 14.07
N ASP A 42 4.73 -13.24 14.14
CA ASP A 42 3.91 -13.01 12.95
C ASP A 42 4.40 -11.76 12.22
N TRP A 43 4.25 -11.75 10.90
CA TRP A 43 4.72 -10.66 10.07
C TRP A 43 3.88 -10.51 8.81
N ILE A 44 4.00 -9.34 8.20
CA ILE A 44 3.44 -9.02 6.90
C ILE A 44 4.56 -8.47 6.02
N GLU A 45 4.45 -8.64 4.71
CA GLU A 45 5.35 -8.00 3.77
C GLU A 45 4.57 -6.99 2.93
N LEU A 46 5.13 -5.79 2.81
CA LEU A 46 4.70 -4.78 1.85
C LEU A 46 5.63 -4.76 0.65
N HIS A 47 5.05 -4.69 -0.55
CA HIS A 47 5.79 -4.59 -1.80
C HIS A 47 5.41 -3.32 -2.55
N ASN A 48 6.41 -2.62 -3.07
CA ASN A 48 6.24 -1.53 -4.02
C ASN A 48 6.56 -2.00 -5.45
N PRO A 49 5.57 -2.45 -6.24
CA PRO A 49 5.80 -2.95 -7.59
C PRO A 49 6.08 -1.85 -8.63
N SER A 50 6.09 -0.57 -8.22
CA SER A 50 6.27 0.53 -9.16
C SER A 50 7.73 0.83 -9.45
N ASN A 51 7.93 1.70 -10.45
CA ASN A 51 9.24 2.25 -10.78
C ASN A 51 9.56 3.55 -10.00
N GLN A 52 8.77 3.90 -8.98
CA GLN A 52 8.96 5.08 -8.16
C GLN A 52 9.11 4.70 -6.69
N THR A 53 9.92 5.45 -5.95
CA THR A 53 10.06 5.31 -4.50
C THR A 53 8.77 5.74 -3.79
N VAL A 54 8.38 5.03 -2.72
CA VAL A 54 7.21 5.36 -1.89
C VAL A 54 7.66 5.59 -0.45
N ASN A 55 7.23 6.71 0.15
CA ASN A 55 7.34 6.94 1.60
C ASN A 55 6.01 6.59 2.26
N LEU A 56 6.05 5.76 3.30
CA LEU A 56 4.90 5.29 4.06
C LEU A 56 4.45 6.26 5.16
N ASP A 57 5.06 7.43 5.32
CA ASP A 57 4.67 8.40 6.34
C ASP A 57 3.14 8.67 6.30
N GLY A 58 2.45 8.36 7.40
CA GLY A 58 1.01 8.52 7.54
C GLY A 58 0.14 7.42 6.91
N PHE A 59 0.74 6.39 6.31
CA PHE A 59 -0.01 5.20 5.88
C PHE A 59 -0.51 4.43 7.11
N GLY A 60 -1.69 3.82 7.01
CA GLY A 60 -2.31 3.07 8.10
C GLY A 60 -2.49 1.59 7.78
N ILE A 61 -2.36 0.75 8.80
CA ILE A 61 -2.82 -0.64 8.82
C ILE A 61 -3.99 -0.74 9.78
N THR A 62 -5.06 -1.40 9.34
CA THR A 62 -6.25 -1.65 10.14
C THR A 62 -6.95 -2.92 9.68
N ASP A 63 -7.62 -3.60 10.61
CA ASP A 63 -8.63 -4.61 10.35
C ASP A 63 -10.07 -4.08 10.55
N ASP A 64 -10.22 -2.84 11.00
CA ASP A 64 -11.49 -2.14 11.16
C ASP A 64 -11.67 -1.07 10.07
N PRO A 65 -12.59 -1.25 9.11
CA PRO A 65 -12.87 -0.24 8.10
C PRO A 65 -13.45 1.08 8.67
N GLY A 66 -13.89 1.08 9.94
CA GLY A 66 -14.35 2.27 10.67
C GLY A 66 -13.22 3.07 11.32
N ASP A 67 -12.04 2.47 11.51
CA ASP A 67 -10.86 3.12 12.10
C ASP A 67 -9.60 2.82 11.29
N LEU A 68 -9.25 3.74 10.39
CA LEU A 68 -8.06 3.62 9.53
C LEU A 68 -6.75 3.95 10.25
N SER A 69 -6.78 4.24 11.55
CA SER A 69 -5.65 4.80 12.30
C SER A 69 -5.09 3.89 13.40
N MET A 70 -5.48 2.61 13.42
CA MET A 70 -5.03 1.65 14.43
C MET A 70 -3.51 1.52 14.52
N TRP A 71 -2.83 1.49 13.39
CA TRP A 71 -1.37 1.58 13.36
C TRP A 71 -0.89 2.43 12.18
N ILE A 72 -0.11 3.46 12.48
CA ILE A 72 0.38 4.44 11.49
C ILE A 72 1.88 4.25 11.30
N PHE A 73 2.29 4.11 10.05
CA PHE A 73 3.70 4.07 9.67
C PHE A 73 4.40 5.41 9.93
N PRO A 74 5.62 5.39 10.50
CA PRO A 74 6.50 6.55 10.44
C PRO A 74 7.06 6.72 9.01
N SER A 75 7.87 7.75 8.80
CA SER A 75 8.58 7.95 7.52
C SER A 75 9.56 6.81 7.21
N ILE A 76 9.08 5.79 6.52
CA ILE A 76 9.83 4.64 5.99
C ILE A 76 9.68 4.63 4.48
N VAL A 77 10.78 4.38 3.78
CA VAL A 77 10.83 4.41 2.32
C VAL A 77 10.94 3.00 1.76
N ILE A 78 10.04 2.64 0.84
CA ILE A 78 10.15 1.44 -0.01
C ILE A 78 10.61 1.87 -1.41
N GLU A 79 11.81 1.44 -1.80
CA GLU A 79 12.37 1.71 -3.12
C GLU A 79 11.59 1.00 -4.26
N PRO A 80 11.80 1.35 -5.54
CA PRO A 80 11.19 0.67 -6.67
C PRO A 80 11.43 -0.85 -6.67
N ASN A 81 10.36 -1.64 -6.83
CA ASN A 81 10.36 -3.11 -6.71
C ASN A 81 10.87 -3.64 -5.35
N GLY A 82 10.88 -2.78 -4.33
CA GLY A 82 11.39 -3.10 -3.00
C GLY A 82 10.32 -3.70 -2.08
N PHE A 83 10.80 -4.36 -1.01
CA PHE A 83 10.00 -5.03 -0.01
C PHE A 83 10.29 -4.47 1.39
N LEU A 84 9.30 -4.50 2.27
CA LEU A 84 9.40 -4.15 3.68
C LEU A 84 8.71 -5.23 4.50
N VAL A 85 9.44 -5.79 5.48
CA VAL A 85 8.94 -6.75 6.48
C VAL A 85 9.11 -6.11 7.86
#